data_AF-A0A8T5AGG2-F1
#
_entry.id   AF-A0A8T5AGG2-F1
#
_cell.length_a   1.000
_cell.length_b   1.000
_cell.length_c   1.000
_cell.angle_alpha   90.00
_cell.angle_beta   90.00
_cell.angle_gamma   90.00
#
_symmetry.space_group_name_H-M   'P 1'
#
loop_
_entity.id
_entity.type
_entity.pdbx_description
1 polymer ?
#
loop_
_entity_poly.entity_id
_entity_poly.type
_entity_poly.pdbx_seq_one_letter_code
_entity_poly.pdbx_strand_id
1 'polypeptide(L)'
;MATEFKHIVRLIDRDVDGSKTIVDAISDVKGIGLRLAEIIARKLGIPYTMRVGFLPSEKIAEIEKTIKSLSNGDMPDWLLNRRKDLETGEDKHLISSDIDLAVKADIEREKMLWSWRGYRHAYGLKVRGQKTRTTGRTGKTIGVSKKGAKKTK
;
A
#
# COMPACT_ATOMS: atom_id res chain seq x y z
N MET A 1 -25.91 15.79 20.65
CA MET A 1 -25.58 14.42 21.09
C MET A 1 -24.08 14.27 20.98
N ALA A 2 -23.39 13.91 22.05
CA ALA A 2 -21.93 13.76 22.03
C ALA A 2 -21.57 12.59 21.11
N THR A 3 -20.83 12.85 20.04
CA THR A 3 -20.33 11.81 19.14
C THR A 3 -19.25 11.04 19.88
N GLU A 4 -19.51 9.77 20.18
CA GLU A 4 -18.57 8.86 20.80
C GLU A 4 -17.32 8.72 19.91
N PHE A 5 -16.15 8.99 20.48
CA PHE A 5 -14.89 8.93 19.75
C PHE A 5 -14.28 7.53 19.89
N LYS A 6 -14.09 6.86 18.75
CA LYS A 6 -13.40 5.56 18.70
C LYS A 6 -11.92 5.78 18.45
N HIS A 7 -11.09 5.40 19.41
CA HIS A 7 -9.62 5.49 19.29
C HIS A 7 -9.05 4.50 18.27
N ILE A 8 -9.69 3.34 18.12
CA ILE A 8 -9.26 2.30 17.18
C ILE A 8 -10.45 1.95 16.31
N VAL A 9 -10.24 2.01 15.00
CA VAL A 9 -11.24 1.65 13.99
C VAL A 9 -10.61 0.62 13.07
N ARG A 10 -11.29 -0.52 12.91
CA ARG A 10 -10.86 -1.56 11.97
C ARG A 10 -11.43 -1.29 10.58
N LEU A 11 -10.58 -1.35 9.56
CA LEU A 11 -10.92 -1.11 8.17
C LEU A 11 -10.14 -2.10 7.29
N ILE A 12 -10.85 -3.00 6.60
CA ILE A 12 -10.30 -3.99 5.64
C ILE A 12 -9.04 -4.66 6.18
N ASP A 13 -9.23 -5.46 7.23
CA ASP A 13 -8.21 -6.28 7.90
C ASP A 13 -7.10 -5.52 8.64
N ARG A 14 -7.13 -4.18 8.64
CA ARG A 14 -6.17 -3.34 9.36
C ARG A 14 -6.84 -2.53 10.46
N ASP A 15 -6.18 -2.44 11.60
CA ASP A 15 -6.57 -1.52 12.67
C ASP A 15 -5.92 -0.14 12.42
N VAL A 16 -6.75 0.90 12.42
CA VAL A 16 -6.39 2.28 12.12
C VAL A 16 -6.65 3.15 13.35
N ASP A 17 -5.76 4.11 13.59
CA ASP A 17 -5.91 5.09 14.65
C ASP A 17 -7.02 6.10 14.29
N GLY A 18 -8.00 6.23 15.18
CA GLY A 18 -9.13 7.15 15.04
C GLY A 18 -8.75 8.62 15.07
N SER A 19 -7.53 8.98 15.48
CA SER A 19 -7.02 10.36 15.44
C SER A 19 -6.72 10.87 14.03
N LYS A 20 -6.47 9.95 13.08
CA LYS A 20 -6.09 10.24 11.70
C LYS A 20 -7.25 10.82 10.89
N THR A 21 -6.91 11.54 9.84
CA THR A 21 -7.88 11.99 8.83
C THR A 21 -8.39 10.79 8.04
N ILE A 22 -9.55 10.93 7.42
CA ILE A 22 -10.18 9.86 6.64
C ILE A 22 -9.32 9.45 5.44
N VAL A 23 -8.70 10.41 4.77
CA VAL A 23 -7.84 10.14 3.61
C VAL A 23 -6.62 9.32 4.04
N ASP A 24 -5.97 9.71 5.14
CA ASP A 24 -4.79 9.00 5.65
C ASP A 24 -5.17 7.59 6.13
N ALA A 25 -6.29 7.47 6.83
CA ALA A 25 -6.78 6.20 7.34
C ALA A 25 -7.14 5.19 6.25
N ILE A 26 -7.79 5.64 5.17
CA ILE A 26 -8.08 4.80 4.01
C ILE A 26 -6.77 4.45 3.28
N SER A 27 -5.81 5.38 3.19
CA SER A 27 -4.51 5.13 2.55
C SER A 27 -3.59 4.18 3.32
N ASP A 28 -3.83 3.96 4.62
CA ASP A 28 -3.13 2.93 5.37
C ASP A 28 -3.48 1.53 4.83
N VAL A 29 -4.62 1.33 4.17
CA VAL A 29 -4.91 0.05 3.54
C VAL A 29 -3.98 -0.15 2.34
N LYS A 30 -3.21 -1.23 2.38
CA LYS A 30 -2.28 -1.56 1.30
C LYS A 30 -3.03 -1.75 -0.02
N GLY A 31 -2.59 -1.05 -1.06
CA GLY A 31 -3.27 -1.00 -2.35
C GLY A 31 -3.94 0.34 -2.63
N ILE A 32 -4.22 1.12 -1.59
CA ILE A 32 -4.89 2.41 -1.70
C ILE A 32 -3.89 3.53 -1.43
N GLY A 33 -3.70 4.42 -2.41
CA GLY A 33 -2.91 5.63 -2.24
C GLY A 33 -3.78 6.83 -1.84
N LEU A 34 -3.14 7.93 -1.43
CA LEU A 34 -3.82 9.19 -1.06
C LEU A 34 -4.85 9.64 -2.10
N ARG A 35 -4.48 9.61 -3.39
CA ARG A 35 -5.39 10.01 -4.47
C ARG A 35 -6.63 9.12 -4.60
N LEU A 36 -6.46 7.81 -4.42
CA LEU A 36 -7.57 6.88 -4.49
C LEU A 36 -8.48 7.02 -3.26
N ALA A 37 -7.89 7.21 -2.09
CA ALA A 37 -8.60 7.52 -0.86
C ALA A 37 -9.42 8.81 -0.97
N GLU A 38 -8.88 9.88 -1.56
CA GLU A 38 -9.61 11.11 -1.85
C GLU A 38 -10.80 10.88 -2.79
N ILE A 39 -10.62 10.09 -3.85
CA ILE A 39 -11.69 9.77 -4.79
C ILE A 39 -12.81 8.99 -4.09
N ILE A 40 -12.47 8.01 -3.27
CA ILE A 40 -13.43 7.21 -2.48
C ILE A 40 -14.19 8.11 -1.50
N ALA A 41 -13.47 8.95 -0.73
CA ALA A 41 -14.08 9.89 0.21
C ALA A 41 -15.01 10.88 -0.50
N ARG A 42 -14.62 11.36 -1.69
CA ARG A 42 -15.43 12.25 -2.53
C ARG A 42 -16.70 11.57 -3.03
N LYS A 43 -16.60 10.31 -3.49
CA LYS A 43 -17.74 9.52 -3.95
C LYS A 43 -18.77 9.30 -2.83
N LEU A 44 -18.31 9.15 -1.59
CA LEU A 44 -19.16 8.98 -0.41
C LEU A 44 -19.65 10.30 0.21
N GLY A 45 -19.19 11.45 -0.30
CA GLY A 45 -19.55 12.76 0.22
C GLY A 45 -19.02 13.05 1.62
N ILE A 46 -17.93 12.38 2.04
CA ILE A 46 -17.38 12.50 3.39
C ILE A 46 -16.27 13.59 3.38
N PRO A 47 -16.30 14.56 4.32
CA PRO A 47 -15.26 15.60 4.39
C PRO A 47 -13.89 15.01 4.75
N TYR A 48 -12.87 15.36 3.98
CA TYR A 48 -11.50 14.83 4.11
C TYR A 48 -10.83 15.13 5.45
N THR A 49 -11.16 16.28 6.06
CA THR A 49 -10.56 16.76 7.31
C THR A 49 -11.16 16.11 8.56
N MET A 50 -12.26 15.37 8.42
CA MET A 50 -12.89 14.70 9.54
C MET A 50 -12.00 13.56 10.02
N ARG A 51 -12.03 13.31 11.33
CA ARG A 51 -11.29 12.20 11.93
C ARG A 51 -12.10 10.91 11.88
N VAL A 52 -11.41 9.80 11.69
CA VAL A 52 -12.04 8.48 11.55
C VAL A 52 -12.78 8.05 12.80
N GLY A 53 -12.28 8.43 13.97
CA GLY A 53 -12.92 8.08 15.25
C GLY A 53 -14.33 8.63 15.43
N PHE A 54 -14.76 9.64 14.64
CA PHE A 54 -16.11 10.20 14.69
C PHE A 54 -17.07 9.62 13.64
N LEU A 55 -16.60 8.72 12.77
CA LEU A 55 -17.47 8.11 11.76
C LEU A 55 -18.43 7.09 12.39
N PRO A 56 -19.72 7.11 12.00
CA PRO A 56 -20.63 6.03 12.35
C PRO A 56 -20.19 4.73 11.68
N SER A 57 -20.50 3.60 12.32
CA SER A 57 -20.18 2.26 11.80
C SER A 57 -20.80 1.99 10.42
N GLU A 58 -21.94 2.60 10.13
CA GLU A 58 -22.60 2.51 8.82
C GLU A 58 -21.72 3.06 7.70
N LYS A 59 -21.13 4.24 7.90
CA LYS A 59 -20.23 4.87 6.93
C LYS A 59 -18.94 4.08 6.75
N ILE A 60 -18.43 3.45 7.81
CA ILE A 60 -17.28 2.56 7.72
C ILE A 60 -17.61 1.35 6.83
N ALA A 61 -18.78 0.73 7.02
CA ALA A 61 -19.22 -0.38 6.18
C ALA A 61 -19.44 0.04 4.71
N GLU A 62 -19.93 1.25 4.46
CA GLU A 62 -20.00 1.82 3.10
C GLU A 62 -18.62 1.98 2.46
N ILE A 63 -17.64 2.49 3.20
CA ILE A 63 -16.25 2.60 2.73
C ILE A 63 -15.72 1.22 2.35
N GLU A 64 -15.90 0.21 3.20
CA GLU A 64 -15.45 -1.15 2.91
C GLU A 64 -16.13 -1.75 1.67
N LYS A 65 -17.44 -1.54 1.51
CA LYS A 65 -18.18 -1.98 0.32
C LYS A 65 -17.65 -1.31 -0.94
N THR A 66 -17.41 0.00 -0.91
CA THR A 66 -16.91 0.75 -2.08
C THR A 66 -15.51 0.30 -2.47
N ILE A 67 -14.65 0.00 -1.50
CA ILE A 67 -13.31 -0.50 -1.76
C ILE A 67 -13.37 -1.90 -2.38
N LYS A 68 -14.25 -2.78 -1.90
CA LYS A 68 -14.44 -4.12 -2.48
C LYS A 68 -15.08 -4.09 -3.87
N SER A 69 -15.96 -3.12 -4.14
CA SER A 69 -16.64 -2.98 -5.43
C SER A 69 -15.83 -2.25 -6.51
N LEU A 70 -14.62 -1.78 -6.20
CA LEU A 70 -13.80 -0.98 -7.12
C LEU A 70 -13.53 -1.67 -8.47
N SER A 71 -13.54 -3.00 -8.50
CA SER A 71 -13.30 -3.79 -9.71
C SER A 71 -14.51 -3.83 -10.67
N ASN A 72 -15.73 -3.50 -10.22
CA ASN A 72 -16.96 -3.69 -11.00
C ASN A 72 -17.30 -2.52 -11.95
N GLY A 73 -16.31 -1.77 -12.42
CA GLY A 73 -16.51 -0.67 -13.39
C GLY A 73 -17.00 0.65 -12.80
N ASP A 74 -16.99 0.79 -11.48
CA ASP A 74 -17.30 2.05 -10.77
C ASP A 74 -16.25 3.15 -11.00
N MET A 75 -15.07 2.78 -11.48
CA MET A 75 -13.91 3.64 -11.71
C MET A 75 -13.30 3.36 -13.07
N PRO A 76 -12.63 4.34 -13.70
CA PRO A 76 -11.90 4.10 -14.94
C PRO A 76 -10.80 3.05 -14.77
N ASP A 77 -10.65 2.18 -15.76
CA ASP A 77 -9.72 1.05 -15.72
C ASP A 77 -8.29 1.47 -15.37
N TRP A 78 -7.83 2.61 -15.89
CA TRP A 78 -6.48 3.14 -15.67
C TRP A 78 -6.16 3.47 -14.21
N LEU A 79 -7.16 3.59 -13.35
CA LEU A 79 -7.00 3.83 -11.92
C LEU A 79 -6.71 2.54 -11.13
N LEU A 80 -7.03 1.38 -11.71
CA LEU A 80 -6.87 0.08 -11.06
C LEU A 80 -5.40 -0.36 -11.05
N ASN A 81 -5.01 -1.10 -10.01
CA ASN A 81 -3.61 -1.45 -9.78
C ASN A 81 -3.15 -2.71 -10.55
N ARG A 82 -4.08 -3.59 -10.94
CA ARG A 82 -3.82 -4.81 -11.71
C ARG A 82 -4.74 -4.87 -12.92
N ARG A 83 -4.34 -4.17 -13.98
CA ARG A 83 -5.02 -4.22 -15.27
C ARG A 83 -4.60 -5.42 -16.10
N LYS A 84 -5.52 -5.95 -16.90
CA LYS A 84 -5.33 -7.05 -17.86
C LYS A 84 -4.61 -8.22 -17.21
N ASP A 85 -5.21 -8.74 -16.15
CA ASP A 85 -4.66 -9.86 -15.40
C ASP A 85 -4.40 -11.05 -16.33
N LEU A 86 -3.26 -11.73 -16.17
CA LEU A 86 -2.81 -12.75 -17.12
C LEU A 86 -3.75 -13.96 -17.19
N GLU A 87 -4.36 -14.33 -16.07
CA GLU A 87 -5.21 -15.52 -15.96
C GLU A 87 -6.65 -15.25 -16.41
N THR A 88 -7.20 -14.10 -16.03
CA THR A 88 -8.62 -13.79 -16.20
C THR A 88 -8.89 -12.78 -17.32
N GLY A 89 -7.89 -11.99 -17.73
CA GLY A 89 -8.04 -10.92 -18.71
C GLY A 89 -8.76 -9.67 -18.21
N GLU A 90 -9.36 -9.73 -17.02
CA GLU A 90 -10.11 -8.64 -16.41
C GLU A 90 -9.19 -7.62 -15.70
N ASP A 91 -9.71 -6.40 -15.54
CA ASP A 91 -9.07 -5.36 -14.73
C ASP A 91 -9.51 -5.47 -13.27
N LYS A 92 -8.55 -5.66 -12.37
CA LYS A 92 -8.78 -5.89 -10.94
C LYS A 92 -8.11 -4.82 -10.09
N HIS A 93 -8.72 -4.52 -8.94
CA HIS A 93 -8.04 -3.80 -7.86
C HIS A 93 -7.75 -4.76 -6.70
N LEU A 94 -6.48 -5.14 -6.53
CA LEU A 94 -6.04 -5.97 -5.42
C LEU A 94 -5.83 -5.13 -4.15
N ILE A 95 -6.12 -5.69 -2.98
CA ILE A 95 -6.05 -4.98 -1.69
C ILE A 95 -5.34 -5.86 -0.66
N SER A 96 -4.69 -5.24 0.33
CA SER A 96 -4.14 -5.91 1.52
C SER A 96 -3.22 -7.10 1.17
N SER A 97 -3.56 -8.29 1.65
CA SER A 97 -2.83 -9.55 1.44
C SER A 97 -2.79 -9.99 -0.01
N ASP A 98 -3.81 -9.67 -0.81
CA ASP A 98 -3.95 -10.16 -2.18
C ASP A 98 -2.84 -9.59 -3.07
N ILE A 99 -2.43 -8.35 -2.81
CA ILE A 99 -1.30 -7.72 -3.50
C ILE A 99 -0.01 -8.49 -3.24
N ASP A 100 0.23 -8.90 -1.98
CA ASP A 100 1.45 -9.62 -1.63
C ASP A 100 1.49 -11.01 -2.24
N LEU A 101 0.35 -11.70 -2.24
CA LEU A 101 0.23 -13.02 -2.86
C LEU A 101 0.43 -12.93 -4.38
N ALA A 102 -0.21 -11.96 -5.03
CA ALA A 102 -0.06 -11.74 -6.47
C ALA A 102 1.39 -11.40 -6.86
N VAL A 103 2.04 -10.48 -6.14
CA VAL A 103 3.44 -10.13 -6.40
C VAL A 103 4.38 -11.32 -6.19
N LYS A 104 4.14 -12.13 -5.15
CA LYS A 104 4.93 -13.35 -4.92
C LYS A 104 4.73 -14.36 -6.05
N ALA A 105 3.49 -14.61 -6.47
CA ALA A 105 3.18 -15.50 -7.58
C ALA A 105 3.82 -15.03 -8.90
N ASP A 106 3.78 -13.72 -9.17
CA ASP A 106 4.42 -13.12 -10.35
C ASP A 106 5.95 -13.31 -10.35
N ILE A 107 6.60 -13.11 -9.20
CA ILE A 107 8.05 -13.33 -9.05
C ILE A 107 8.40 -14.82 -9.22
N GLU A 108 7.61 -15.72 -8.63
CA GLU A 108 7.86 -17.15 -8.71
C GLU A 108 7.68 -17.68 -10.14
N ARG A 109 6.66 -17.17 -10.85
CA ARG A 109 6.47 -17.42 -12.28
C ARG A 109 7.69 -16.95 -13.09
N GLU A 110 8.24 -15.76 -12.82
CA GLU A 110 9.43 -15.27 -13.53
C GLU A 110 10.66 -16.15 -13.30
N LYS A 111 10.82 -16.71 -12.09
CA LYS A 111 11.90 -17.67 -11.77
C LYS A 111 11.69 -19.00 -12.46
N MET A 112 10.46 -19.56 -12.43
CA MET A 112 10.13 -20.81 -13.11
C MET A 112 10.33 -20.74 -14.63
N LEU A 113 10.09 -19.58 -15.24
CA LEU A 113 10.34 -19.34 -16.67
C LEU A 113 11.82 -19.09 -17.00
N TRP A 114 12.72 -19.05 -16.02
CA TRP A 114 14.15 -18.75 -16.19
C TRP A 114 14.40 -17.41 -16.92
N SER A 115 13.48 -16.46 -16.76
CA SER A 115 13.63 -15.13 -17.35
C SER A 115 14.81 -14.38 -16.71
N TRP A 116 15.41 -13.42 -17.44
CA TRP A 116 16.49 -12.57 -16.88
C TRP A 116 16.06 -11.87 -15.58
N ARG A 117 14.80 -11.42 -15.51
CA ARG A 117 14.23 -10.82 -14.31
C ARG A 117 14.12 -11.84 -13.17
N GLY A 118 13.63 -13.05 -13.47
CA GLY A 118 13.55 -14.16 -12.52
C GLY A 118 14.91 -14.56 -11.95
N TYR A 119 15.93 -14.67 -12.80
CA TYR A 119 17.32 -14.87 -12.37
C TYR A 119 17.75 -13.76 -11.40
N ARG A 120 17.58 -12.48 -11.77
CA ARG A 120 17.94 -11.35 -10.88
C ARG A 120 17.17 -11.39 -9.56
N HIS A 121 15.87 -11.73 -9.58
CA HIS A 121 15.05 -11.92 -8.39
C HIS A 121 15.55 -13.05 -7.49
N ALA A 122 15.98 -14.19 -8.07
CA ALA A 122 16.53 -15.31 -7.31
C ALA A 122 17.83 -14.95 -6.58
N TYR A 123 18.70 -14.16 -7.22
CA TYR A 123 19.97 -13.70 -6.63
C TYR A 123 19.83 -12.42 -5.78
N GLY A 124 18.61 -11.89 -5.60
CA GLY A 124 18.39 -10.65 -4.83
C GLY A 124 19.01 -9.39 -5.47
N LEU A 125 19.25 -9.41 -6.78
CA LEU A 125 19.84 -8.31 -7.53
C LEU A 125 18.76 -7.36 -8.06
N LYS A 126 19.14 -6.09 -8.26
CA LYS A 126 18.26 -5.05 -8.84
C LYS A 126 17.81 -5.41 -10.25
N VAL A 127 16.52 -5.36 -10.58
CA VAL A 127 16.00 -5.97 -11.82
C VAL A 127 16.03 -5.03 -13.04
N ARG A 128 15.86 -3.72 -12.85
CA ARG A 128 15.65 -2.72 -13.93
C ARG A 128 16.92 -2.22 -14.64
N GLY A 129 17.96 -3.06 -14.78
CA GLY A 129 19.21 -2.66 -15.47
C GLY A 129 20.06 -1.61 -14.73
N GLN A 130 19.87 -1.46 -13.42
CA GLN A 130 20.63 -0.52 -12.61
C GLN A 130 22.12 -0.91 -12.56
N LYS A 131 23.02 0.08 -12.63
CA LYS A 131 24.48 -0.13 -12.50
C LYS A 131 24.84 -0.48 -11.05
N THR A 132 25.21 -1.74 -10.80
CA THR A 132 25.49 -2.26 -9.44
C THR A 132 26.96 -2.17 -9.01
N ARG A 133 27.84 -1.57 -9.82
CA ARG A 133 29.26 -1.37 -9.47
C ARG A 133 29.45 -0.51 -8.22
N THR A 134 28.69 0.58 -8.12
CA THR A 134 28.75 1.53 -6.99
C THR A 134 27.46 1.61 -6.20
N THR A 135 26.31 1.25 -6.78
CA THR A 135 24.99 1.40 -6.15
C THR A 135 24.45 0.08 -5.61
N GLY A 136 23.65 0.14 -4.55
CA GLY A 136 23.02 -1.05 -3.94
C GLY A 136 24.00 -1.91 -3.14
N ARG A 137 25.07 -1.31 -2.62
CA ARG A 137 26.01 -2.00 -1.71
C ARG A 137 25.37 -2.05 -0.32
N THR A 138 25.04 -3.25 0.13
CA THR A 138 24.58 -3.53 1.50
C THR A 138 25.77 -3.91 2.35
N GLY A 139 26.45 -2.90 2.90
CA GLY A 139 27.60 -3.06 3.80
C GLY A 139 27.83 -1.76 4.55
N LYS A 140 28.50 -1.84 5.71
CA LYS A 140 28.83 -0.65 6.51
C LYS A 140 29.75 0.26 5.67
N THR A 141 29.38 1.52 5.49
CA THR A 141 30.32 2.52 4.95
C THR A 141 31.52 2.56 5.87
N ILE A 142 32.71 2.26 5.36
CA ILE A 142 33.97 2.52 6.08
C ILE A 142 34.15 4.04 6.07
N GLY A 143 33.43 4.72 6.96
CA GLY A 143 33.64 6.12 7.28
C GLY A 143 34.80 6.25 8.27
N VAL A 144 35.42 7.42 8.31
CA VAL A 144 36.44 7.75 9.32
C VAL A 144 35.76 7.79 10.69
N SER A 145 36.14 6.89 11.60
CA SER A 145 35.74 6.99 13.00
C SER A 145 36.50 8.14 13.66
N LYS A 146 35.83 9.29 13.83
CA LYS A 146 36.37 10.33 14.71
C LYS A 146 36.25 9.84 16.15
N LYS A 147 37.38 9.77 16.86
CA LYS A 147 37.45 9.46 18.30
C LYS A 147 36.48 10.40 19.02
N GLY A 148 35.43 9.85 19.63
CA GLY A 148 34.41 10.64 20.32
C GLY A 148 35.07 11.57 21.34
N ALA A 149 34.71 12.85 21.28
CA ALA A 149 35.13 13.82 22.28
C ALA A 149 34.75 13.27 23.67
N LYS A 150 35.73 13.13 24.56
CA LYS A 150 35.50 12.75 25.95
C LYS A 150 34.53 13.78 26.53
N LYS A 151 33.33 13.34 26.91
CA LYS A 151 32.47 14.15 27.79
C LYS A 151 33.23 14.32 29.10
N THR A 152 33.73 15.53 29.34
CA THR A 152 34.25 15.94 30.64
C THR A 152 33.12 15.86 31.66
N LYS A 153 33.43 15.26 32.82
CA LYS A 153 32.55 15.15 33.99
C LYS A 153 32.11 16.52 34.47
#